data_AF-A0A923VL68-F1
#
_entry.id   AF-A0A923VL68-F1
#
_cell.length_a   1.000
_cell.length_b   1.000
_cell.length_c   1.000
_cell.angle_alpha   90.00
_cell.angle_beta   90.00
_cell.angle_gamma   90.00
#
_symmetry.space_group_name_H-M   'P 1'
#
loop_
_entity.id
_entity.type
_entity.pdbx_description
1 polymer ?
#
loop_
_entity_poly.entity_id
_entity_poly.type
_entity_poly.pdbx_seq_one_letter_code
_entity_poly.pdbx_strand_id
1 'polypeptide(L)' 'GKNFPDLHRAIMGFKSWLRGIHHHANHLQAYIDEYTYRFNRSNMKVNLFENLISRMMKLGPYPYKMIIN' A
#
# COMPACT_ATOMS: atom_id res chain seq x y z
N GLY A 1 16.87 -19.68 0.62
CA GLY A 1 16.36 -18.41 1.17
C GLY A 1 17.08 -17.90 2.41
N LYS A 2 18.35 -18.25 2.69
CA LYS A 2 19.06 -17.68 3.85
C LYS A 2 19.60 -16.26 3.63
N ASN A 3 19.66 -15.80 2.38
CA ASN A 3 20.34 -14.56 2.02
C ASN A 3 19.46 -13.30 2.08
N PHE A 4 18.14 -13.44 2.26
CA PHE A 4 17.19 -12.30 2.23
C PHE A 4 16.08 -12.43 3.29
N PRO A 5 16.42 -12.31 4.60
CA PRO A 5 15.46 -12.51 5.69
C PRO A 5 14.28 -11.53 5.63
N ASP A 6 14.53 -10.27 5.29
CA ASP A 6 13.49 -9.23 5.25
C ASP A 6 12.52 -9.43 4.08
N LEU A 7 13.05 -9.82 2.91
CA LEU A 7 12.21 -10.17 1.76
C LEU A 7 11.32 -11.36 2.09
N HIS A 8 11.86 -12.38 2.77
CA HIS A 8 11.06 -13.52 3.20
C HIS A 8 9.97 -13.11 4.18
N ARG A 9 10.27 -12.21 5.12
CA ARG A 9 9.26 -11.67 6.06
C ARG A 9 8.16 -10.91 5.32
N ALA A 10 8.50 -10.07 4.36
CA ALA A 10 7.53 -9.34 3.54
C ALA A 10 6.63 -10.29 2.74
N ILE A 11 7.20 -11.29 2.08
CA ILE A 11 6.45 -12.30 1.30
C ILE A 11 5.52 -13.10 2.22
N MET A 12 6.00 -13.55 3.38
CA MET A 12 5.17 -14.29 4.33
C MET A 12 4.04 -13.42 4.90
N GLY A 13 4.33 -12.15 5.22
CA GLY A 13 3.33 -11.18 5.67
C GLY A 13 2.24 -10.94 4.63
N PHE A 14 2.63 -10.75 3.37
CA PHE A 14 1.69 -10.61 2.26
C PHE A 14 0.81 -11.86 2.10
N LYS A 15 1.40 -13.06 2.10
CA LYS A 15 0.66 -14.32 1.98
C LYS A 15 -0.35 -14.52 3.11
N SER A 16 0.03 -14.21 4.36
CA SER A 16 -0.86 -14.30 5.52
C SER A 16 -2.01 -13.30 5.44
N TRP A 17 -1.73 -12.05 5.05
CA TRP A 17 -2.74 -11.02 4.86
C TRP A 17 -3.73 -11.38 3.75
N LEU A 18 -3.22 -11.79 2.59
CA LEU A 18 -4.04 -12.18 1.43
C LEU A 18 -4.96 -13.35 1.76
N ARG A 19 -4.44 -14.38 2.44
CA ARG A 19 -5.24 -15.53 2.84
C ARG A 19 -6.24 -15.22 3.94
N GLY A 20 -5.91 -14.28 4.84
CA GLY A 20 -6.78 -13.90 5.96
C GLY A 20 -7.97 -13.04 5.54
N ILE A 21 -7.79 -12.12 4.59
CA ILE A 21 -8.84 -11.17 4.19
C ILE A 21 -9.53 -11.58 2.88
N HIS A 22 -8.76 -11.95 1.87
CA HIS A 22 -9.28 -12.09 0.50
C HIS A 22 -9.54 -13.54 0.10
N HIS A 23 -8.92 -14.51 0.80
CA HIS A 23 -9.01 -15.97 0.60
C HIS A 23 -8.57 -16.50 -0.78
N HIS A 24 -8.78 -15.73 -1.84
CA HIS A 24 -8.39 -15.97 -3.23
C HIS A 24 -7.94 -14.64 -3.85
N ALA A 25 -7.19 -14.71 -4.95
CA ALA A 25 -6.64 -13.52 -5.60
C ALA A 25 -6.75 -13.64 -7.12
N ASN A 26 -7.74 -12.98 -7.71
CA ASN A 26 -7.92 -12.92 -9.17
C ASN A 26 -7.02 -11.84 -9.80
N HIS A 27 -6.77 -10.75 -9.06
CA HIS A 27 -5.96 -9.62 -9.52
C HIS A 27 -4.77 -9.41 -8.57
N LEU A 28 -3.77 -10.29 -8.67
CA LEU A 28 -2.63 -10.33 -7.75
C LEU A 28 -1.92 -8.97 -7.62
N GLN A 29 -1.73 -8.25 -8.72
CA GLN A 29 -1.04 -6.95 -8.71
C GLN A 29 -1.78 -5.92 -7.84
N ALA A 30 -3.11 -5.82 -7.98
CA ALA A 30 -3.91 -4.89 -7.17
C ALA A 30 -3.76 -5.17 -5.67
N TYR A 31 -3.71 -6.44 -5.28
CA TYR A 31 -3.48 -6.82 -3.88
C TYR A 31 -2.06 -6.52 -3.40
N ILE A 32 -1.05 -6.65 -4.27
CA ILE A 32 0.33 -6.27 -3.94
C ILE A 32 0.43 -4.75 -3.73
N ASP A 33 -0.21 -3.97 -4.58
CA ASP A 33 -0.23 -2.51 -4.48
C ASP A 33 -0.92 -2.07 -3.19
N GLU A 34 -2.06 -2.69 -2.85
CA GLU A 34 -2.76 -2.44 -1.60
C GLU A 34 -1.91 -2.83 -0.37
N TYR A 35 -1.32 -4.02 -0.38
CA TYR A 35 -0.47 -4.48 0.72
C TYR A 35 0.72 -3.53 0.94
N THR A 36 1.37 -3.10 -0.13
CA THR A 36 2.52 -2.18 -0.10
C THR A 36 2.11 -0.81 0.44
N TYR A 37 0.96 -0.30 0.00
CA TYR A 37 0.38 0.92 0.55
C TYR A 37 0.14 0.82 2.06
N ARG A 38 -0.49 -0.27 2.54
CA ARG A 38 -0.74 -0.52 3.96
C ARG A 38 0.55 -0.65 4.77
N PHE A 39 1.52 -1.39 4.26
CA PHE A 39 2.84 -1.55 4.88
C PHE A 39 3.53 -0.20 5.07
N ASN A 40 3.65 0.58 3.99
CA ASN A 40 4.27 1.91 4.02
C ASN A 40 3.50 2.87 4.95
N ARG A 41 2.17 2.88 4.86
CA ARG A 41 1.31 3.70 5.72
C ARG A 41 1.47 3.38 7.19
N SER A 42 1.62 2.10 7.54
CA SER A 42 1.84 1.63 8.92
C SER A 42 3.20 2.07 9.49
N ASN A 43 4.19 2.27 8.63
CA ASN A 43 5.50 2.80 9.00
C ASN A 43 5.50 4.34 9.11
N MET A 44 4.59 5.02 8.39
CA MET A 44 4.41 6.48 8.42
C MET A 44 3.52 6.97 9.59
N LYS A 45 3.82 6.59 10.83
CA LYS A 45 2.91 6.83 11.99
C LYS A 45 2.79 8.28 12.43
N VAL A 46 3.87 9.08 12.37
CA VAL A 46 3.92 10.40 13.02
C VAL A 46 3.49 11.53 12.08
N ASN A 47 3.69 11.40 10.77
CA ASN A 47 3.57 12.53 9.84
C ASN A 47 2.47 12.33 8.78
N LEU A 48 1.42 11.53 9.04
CA LEU A 48 0.37 11.35 8.02
C LEU A 48 -0.28 12.68 7.65
N PHE A 49 -0.70 13.44 8.65
CA PHE A 49 -1.42 14.69 8.44
C PHE A 49 -0.56 15.69 7.67
N GLU A 50 0.69 15.89 8.11
CA GLU A 50 1.65 16.75 7.43
C GLU A 50 1.95 16.28 6.00
N ASN A 51 2.09 14.97 5.78
CA ASN A 51 2.32 14.42 4.45
C ASN A 51 1.12 14.64 3.53
N LEU A 52 -0.11 14.48 4.06
CA LEU A 52 -1.34 14.74 3.33
C LEU A 52 -1.42 16.21 2.91
N ILE A 53 -1.25 17.15 3.85
CA ILE A 53 -1.29 18.59 3.56
C ILE A 53 -0.20 18.97 2.56
N SER A 54 1.04 18.46 2.75
CA SER A 54 2.14 18.72 1.82
C SER A 54 1.83 18.23 0.40
N ARG A 55 1.21 17.06 0.24
CA ARG A 55 0.78 16.54 -1.08
C ARG A 55 -0.33 17.40 -1.68
N MET A 56 -1.32 17.79 -0.89
CA MET A 56 -2.42 18.65 -1.35
C MET A 56 -1.91 20.02 -1.81
N MET A 57 -0.90 20.59 -1.16
CA MET A 57 -0.31 21.87 -1.56
C MET A 57 0.58 21.77 -2.80
N LYS A 58 1.28 20.63 -2.98
CA LYS A 58 2.20 20.42 -4.11
C LYS A 58 1.48 20.05 -5.41
N LEU A 59 0.35 19.36 -5.31
CA LEU A 59 -0.42 18.90 -6.45
C LEU A 59 -1.45 19.95 -6.86
N GLY A 60 -1.67 20.11 -8.16
CA GLY A 60 -2.76 20.93 -8.68
C GLY A 60 -4.13 20.31 -8.36
N PRO A 61 -5.23 21.07 -8.51
CA PRO A 61 -6.57 20.57 -8.26
C PRO A 61 -6.86 19.37 -9.17
N TYR A 62 -7.29 18.25 -8.57
CA TYR A 62 -7.72 17.04 -9.27
C TYR A 62 -9.25 16.90 -9.20
N PRO A 63 -10.01 17.54 -10.11
CA PRO A 63 -11.46 17.54 -10.08
C PRO A 63 -12.02 16.14 -10.31
N TYR A 64 -13.21 15.88 -9.78
CA TYR A 64 -13.88 14.58 -9.84
C TYR A 64 -13.94 13.99 -11.26
N LYS A 65 -14.14 14.83 -12.29
CA LYS A 65 -14.15 14.42 -13.70
C LYS A 65 -12.85 13.73 -14.16
N MET A 66 -11.72 13.98 -13.52
CA MET A 66 -10.45 13.31 -13.80
C MET A 66 -10.28 11.99 -13.04
N ILE A 67 -11.11 11.71 -12.03
CA ILE A 67 -11.07 10.47 -11.23
C ILE A 67 -11.88 9.35 -11.89
N ILE A 68 -13.00 9.70 -12.53
CA ILE A 68 -13.97 8.75 -13.12
C ILE A 68 -13.74 8.46 -14.61
N ASN A 69 -12.70 9.03 -15.22
CA ASN A 69 -12.34 8.78 -16.61
C ASN A 69 -11.54 7.48 -16.77
#